data_AF-A0AAD6BB78-F1
#
_entry.id   AF-A0AAD6BB78-F1
#
_cell.length_a   1.000
_cell.length_b   1.000
_cell.length_c   1.000
_cell.angle_alpha   90.00
_cell.angle_beta   90.00
_cell.angle_gamma   90.00
#
_symmetry.space_group_name_H-M   'P 1'
#
loop_
_entity.id
_entity.type
_entity.pdbx_description
1 polymer ?
#
loop_
_entity_poly.entity_id
_entity_poly.type
_entity_poly.pdbx_seq_one_letter_code
_entity_poly.pdbx_strand_id
1 'polypeptide(L)'
;MDILGEDELDELKYKRSGRLDMSHGFLHHIRRNQIARDDYDKSVKQAKEVQEAKELQRRRNTTTPRRPRRPDIQVYDLRRRHDSDPGAGAEAEESNESGSSTETETHGTELFWLDYQADSGTITSFLVHKEDKPKRLVQRVAEKNILDSAMRAALETRLRKEIEKRRGKR
;
A
#
# COMPACT_ATOMS: atom_id res chain seq x y z
N MET A 1 -15.69 -70.73 -2.01
CA MET A 1 -14.87 -70.01 -2.99
C MET A 1 -15.14 -68.55 -2.71
N ASP A 2 -14.44 -68.04 -1.70
CA ASP A 2 -14.75 -66.74 -1.13
C ASP A 2 -14.00 -65.70 -1.95
N ILE A 3 -14.77 -64.95 -2.73
CA ILE A 3 -14.30 -63.83 -3.55
C ILE A 3 -14.08 -62.69 -2.56
N LEU A 4 -12.85 -62.57 -2.07
CA LEU A 4 -12.42 -61.41 -1.30
C LEU A 4 -12.38 -60.22 -2.27
N GLY A 5 -13.20 -59.21 -1.99
CA GLY A 5 -13.34 -58.00 -2.80
C GLY A 5 -12.01 -57.28 -2.95
N GLU A 6 -11.74 -56.83 -4.16
CA GLU A 6 -10.54 -56.07 -4.55
C GLU A 6 -10.44 -54.68 -3.89
N ASP A 7 -11.45 -54.31 -3.09
CA ASP A 7 -11.55 -53.03 -2.39
C ASP A 7 -10.64 -52.91 -1.15
N GLU A 8 -10.07 -54.01 -0.64
CA GLU A 8 -9.21 -54.00 0.56
C GLU A 8 -7.72 -53.69 0.25
N LEU A 9 -7.35 -53.59 -1.05
CA LEU A 9 -5.96 -53.38 -1.48
C LEU A 9 -5.55 -51.91 -1.70
N ASP A 10 -6.52 -51.01 -1.92
CA ASP A 10 -6.23 -49.59 -2.13
C ASP A 10 -6.11 -48.79 -0.83
N GLU A 11 -6.56 -49.34 0.30
CA GLU A 11 -6.52 -48.66 1.61
C GLU A 11 -5.16 -48.83 2.34
N LEU A 12 -4.27 -49.70 1.82
CA LEU A 12 -2.93 -49.98 2.37
C LEU A 12 -1.78 -49.15 1.73
N LYS A 13 -2.07 -48.28 0.75
CA LYS A 13 -1.02 -47.63 -0.07
C LYS A 13 -0.53 -46.27 0.42
N TYR A 14 -1.17 -45.66 1.42
CA TYR A 14 -0.56 -44.54 2.14
C TYR A 14 0.36 -45.09 3.23
N LYS A 15 1.49 -45.68 2.81
CA LYS A 15 2.51 -46.15 3.74
C LYS A 15 2.90 -45.00 4.66
N ARG A 16 2.77 -45.19 5.99
CA ARG A 16 3.24 -44.30 7.07
C ARG A 16 4.78 -44.22 7.09
N SER A 17 5.38 -43.85 5.97
CA SER A 17 6.80 -43.53 5.85
C SER A 17 6.95 -42.03 6.01
N GLY A 18 7.76 -41.59 6.96
CA GLY A 18 8.10 -40.17 7.15
C GLY A 18 8.92 -39.55 6.01
N ARG A 19 9.33 -40.35 5.01
CA ARG A 19 9.95 -39.83 3.78
C ARG A 19 8.90 -39.39 2.78
N LEU A 20 9.07 -38.18 2.27
CA LEU A 20 8.29 -37.63 1.17
C LEU A 20 8.35 -38.56 -0.05
N ASP A 21 7.19 -38.90 -0.60
CA ASP A 21 7.10 -39.63 -1.85
C ASP A 21 7.55 -38.75 -3.03
N MET A 22 8.70 -39.10 -3.59
CA MET A 22 9.31 -38.38 -4.71
C MET A 22 8.65 -38.69 -6.06
N SER A 23 7.83 -39.75 -6.13
CA SER A 23 7.06 -40.12 -7.32
C SER A 23 5.70 -39.41 -7.40
N HIS A 24 5.32 -38.70 -6.33
CA HIS A 24 4.07 -37.98 -6.25
C HIS A 24 4.12 -36.64 -7.02
N GLY A 25 2.99 -36.23 -7.59
CA GLY A 25 2.86 -35.01 -8.41
C GLY A 25 3.27 -33.71 -7.70
N PHE A 26 3.35 -33.71 -6.37
CA PHE A 26 3.81 -32.57 -5.57
C PHE A 26 5.24 -32.13 -5.92
N LEU A 27 6.19 -33.05 -6.05
CA LEU A 27 7.57 -32.71 -6.39
C LEU A 27 7.69 -32.14 -7.83
N HIS A 28 6.86 -32.66 -8.74
CA HIS A 28 6.76 -32.13 -10.10
C HIS A 28 6.23 -30.69 -10.12
N HIS A 29 5.30 -30.34 -9.23
CA HIS A 29 4.83 -28.96 -9.06
C HIS A 29 5.91 -28.04 -8.50
N ILE A 30 6.68 -28.50 -7.49
CA ILE A 30 7.82 -27.72 -6.95
C ILE A 30 8.83 -27.42 -8.06
N ARG A 31 9.22 -28.44 -8.84
CA ARG A 31 10.16 -28.26 -9.96
C ARG A 31 9.62 -27.27 -10.99
N ARG A 32 8.35 -27.40 -11.39
CA ARG A 32 7.70 -26.47 -12.34
C ARG A 32 7.64 -25.04 -11.79
N ASN A 33 7.34 -24.88 -10.50
CA ASN A 33 7.29 -23.57 -9.86
C ASN A 33 8.69 -22.92 -9.77
N GLN A 34 9.73 -23.71 -9.54
CA GLN A 34 11.11 -23.21 -9.54
C GLN A 34 11.52 -22.70 -10.93
N ILE A 35 11.23 -23.47 -11.98
CA ILE A 35 11.49 -23.04 -13.36
C ILE A 35 10.74 -21.74 -13.67
N ALA A 36 9.46 -21.65 -13.30
CA ALA A 36 8.67 -20.45 -13.53
C ALA A 36 9.24 -19.22 -12.78
N ARG A 37 9.76 -19.40 -11.57
CA ARG A 37 10.46 -18.34 -10.83
C ARG A 37 11.73 -17.91 -11.53
N ASP A 38 12.56 -18.85 -11.93
CA ASP A 38 13.84 -18.56 -12.59
C ASP A 38 13.61 -17.85 -13.94
N ASP A 39 12.59 -18.23 -14.69
CA ASP A 39 12.23 -17.60 -15.97
C ASP A 39 11.65 -16.20 -15.77
N TYR A 40 10.83 -15.99 -14.73
CA TYR A 40 10.38 -14.67 -14.34
C TYR A 40 11.56 -13.76 -13.99
N ASP A 41 12.48 -14.21 -13.13
CA ASP A 41 13.64 -13.44 -12.72
C ASP A 41 14.55 -13.07 -13.91
N LYS A 42 14.73 -13.98 -14.87
CA LYS A 42 15.43 -13.70 -16.13
C LYS A 42 14.71 -12.61 -16.93
N SER A 43 13.39 -12.73 -17.12
CA SER A 43 12.61 -11.76 -17.89
C SER A 43 12.61 -10.36 -17.27
N VAL A 44 12.57 -10.28 -15.93
CA VAL A 44 12.64 -9.01 -15.19
C VAL A 44 14.01 -8.37 -15.34
N LYS A 45 15.10 -9.15 -15.26
CA LYS A 45 16.46 -8.65 -15.49
C LYS A 45 16.62 -8.12 -16.92
N GLN A 46 16.18 -8.88 -17.92
CA GLN A 46 16.21 -8.45 -19.31
C GLN A 46 15.36 -7.20 -19.56
N ALA A 47 14.16 -7.13 -18.98
CA ALA A 47 13.30 -5.96 -19.12
C ALA A 47 13.95 -4.71 -18.51
N LYS A 48 14.61 -4.83 -17.35
CA LYS A 48 15.36 -3.74 -16.73
C LYS A 48 16.54 -3.30 -17.61
N GLU A 49 17.32 -4.25 -18.13
CA GLU A 49 18.46 -3.97 -19.01
C GLU A 49 18.00 -3.27 -20.31
N VAL A 50 16.89 -3.72 -20.91
CA VAL A 50 16.30 -3.09 -22.10
C VAL A 50 15.81 -1.68 -21.78
N GLN A 51 15.20 -1.46 -20.60
CA GLN A 51 14.78 -0.14 -20.16
C GLN A 51 15.98 0.80 -19.95
N GLU A 52 17.03 0.32 -19.30
CA GLU A 52 18.27 1.07 -19.09
C GLU A 52 18.96 1.39 -20.43
N ALA A 53 19.05 0.41 -21.34
CA ALA A 53 19.58 0.63 -22.69
C ALA A 53 18.76 1.67 -23.46
N LYS A 54 17.43 1.63 -23.35
CA LYS A 54 16.54 2.64 -23.95
C LYS A 54 16.72 4.02 -23.32
N GLU A 55 16.90 4.10 -22.01
CA GLU A 55 17.20 5.34 -21.31
C GLU A 55 18.56 5.91 -21.75
N LEU A 56 19.60 5.09 -21.79
CA LEU A 56 20.93 5.47 -22.27
C LEU A 56 20.88 5.91 -23.73
N GLN A 57 20.13 5.21 -24.59
CA GLN A 57 19.89 5.65 -25.97
C GLN A 57 19.17 7.00 -26.01
N ARG A 58 18.16 7.24 -25.18
CA ARG A 58 17.49 8.55 -25.08
C ARG A 58 18.46 9.63 -24.61
N ARG A 59 19.34 9.36 -23.64
CA ARG A 59 20.38 10.30 -23.17
C ARG A 59 21.43 10.59 -24.24
N ARG A 60 21.80 9.61 -25.08
CA ARG A 60 22.72 9.80 -26.20
C ARG A 60 22.07 10.52 -27.38
N ASN A 61 20.77 10.32 -27.59
CA ASN A 61 20.01 10.93 -28.68
C ASN A 61 19.40 12.30 -28.33
N THR A 62 19.67 12.86 -27.15
CA THR A 62 19.44 14.29 -26.94
C THR A 62 20.44 15.05 -27.81
N THR A 63 20.02 15.46 -29.01
CA THR A 63 20.75 16.45 -29.80
C THR A 63 20.91 17.69 -28.93
N THR A 64 22.11 17.89 -28.40
CA THR A 64 22.47 19.13 -27.73
C THR A 64 22.15 20.29 -28.68
N PRO A 65 21.34 21.29 -28.27
CA PRO A 65 21.08 22.41 -29.15
C PRO A 65 22.42 23.07 -29.48
N ARG A 66 22.73 23.18 -30.77
CA ARG A 66 23.98 23.76 -31.33
C ARG A 66 24.17 25.26 -30.98
N ARG A 67 23.28 25.85 -30.19
CA ARG A 67 23.30 27.25 -29.81
C ARG A 67 23.19 27.39 -28.29
N PRO A 68 23.94 28.30 -27.66
CA PRO A 68 23.69 28.65 -26.27
C PRO A 68 22.25 29.14 -26.16
N ARG A 69 21.47 28.54 -25.26
CA ARG A 69 20.16 29.10 -24.88
C ARG A 69 20.44 30.49 -24.31
N ARG A 70 19.79 31.52 -24.85
CA ARG A 70 19.77 32.85 -24.24
C ARG A 70 19.36 32.65 -22.77
N PRO A 71 20.02 33.31 -21.81
CA PRO A 71 19.59 33.21 -20.43
C PRO A 71 18.12 33.64 -20.35
N ASP A 72 17.33 32.92 -19.56
CA ASP A 72 16.03 33.45 -19.13
C ASP A 72 16.34 34.74 -18.38
N ILE A 73 16.04 35.87 -19.02
CA ILE A 73 16.10 37.16 -18.36
C ILE A 73 15.01 37.08 -17.30
N GLN A 74 15.39 36.95 -16.03
CA GLN A 74 14.47 37.20 -14.94
C GLN A 74 14.20 38.69 -14.94
N VAL A 75 13.08 39.08 -15.55
CA VAL A 75 12.63 40.48 -15.68
C VAL A 75 12.05 41.00 -14.36
N TYR A 76 11.86 40.13 -13.37
CA TYR A 76 11.26 40.49 -12.10
C TYR A 76 11.96 39.81 -10.93
N ASP A 77 12.60 40.60 -10.09
CA ASP A 77 13.06 40.16 -8.78
C ASP A 77 11.85 40.09 -7.86
N LEU A 78 11.44 38.87 -7.48
CA LEU A 78 10.53 38.69 -6.36
C LEU A 78 11.17 39.35 -5.13
N ARG A 79 10.52 40.39 -4.59
CA ARG A 79 10.98 41.13 -3.41
C ARG A 79 11.40 40.17 -2.30
N ARG A 80 12.70 39.93 -2.22
CA ARG A 80 13.37 39.31 -1.09
C ARG A 80 13.16 40.28 0.08
N ARG A 81 12.31 39.90 1.04
CA ARG A 81 12.28 40.50 2.37
C ARG A 81 13.70 40.41 2.92
N HIS A 82 14.42 41.52 2.89
CA HIS A 82 15.68 41.64 3.61
C HIS A 82 15.44 42.61 4.75
N ASP A 83 15.46 42.04 5.95
CA ASP A 83 15.62 42.73 7.21
C ASP A 83 16.90 43.56 7.15
N SER A 84 16.78 44.87 7.33
CA SER A 84 17.84 45.80 7.76
C SER A 84 17.19 47.16 7.99
N ASP A 85 16.77 47.38 9.24
CA ASP A 85 16.56 48.62 10.01
C ASP A 85 16.27 49.98 9.29
N PRO A 86 15.33 50.75 9.84
CA PRO A 86 15.78 51.87 10.68
C PRO A 86 15.00 51.97 12.00
N GLY A 87 15.75 52.16 13.10
CA GLY A 87 15.16 52.40 14.40
C GLY A 87 14.29 53.66 14.47
N ALA A 88 13.07 53.49 15.00
CA ALA A 88 12.32 54.44 15.83
C ALA A 88 11.04 53.72 16.30
N GLY A 89 10.80 53.72 17.61
CA GLY A 89 9.86 52.83 18.28
C GLY A 89 8.37 53.19 18.18
N ALA A 90 7.54 52.17 18.42
CA ALA A 90 6.16 52.13 18.95
C ALA A 90 5.56 50.78 18.50
N GLU A 91 5.58 49.75 19.35
CA GLU A 91 4.44 49.30 20.19
C GLU A 91 3.28 48.66 19.40
N ALA A 92 2.95 47.44 19.82
CA ALA A 92 1.69 46.69 19.63
C ALA A 92 1.34 46.26 18.18
N GLU A 93 1.54 44.99 17.82
CA GLU A 93 0.62 43.84 18.06
C GLU A 93 -0.15 43.47 16.77
N GLU A 94 -0.42 42.18 16.64
CA GLU A 94 -1.41 41.55 15.74
C GLU A 94 -1.14 41.53 14.22
N SER A 95 -0.38 40.50 13.84
CA SER A 95 -0.90 39.38 13.03
C SER A 95 -2.37 39.49 12.64
N ASN A 96 -2.65 39.43 11.34
CA ASN A 96 -3.85 38.74 10.89
C ASN A 96 -3.59 38.05 9.55
N GLU A 97 -3.59 36.73 9.69
CA GLU A 97 -3.84 35.72 8.67
C GLU A 97 -5.02 36.04 7.74
N SER A 98 -4.94 35.63 6.46
CA SER A 98 -6.04 34.94 5.77
C SER A 98 -5.64 34.57 4.33
N GLY A 99 -4.94 33.44 4.20
CA GLY A 99 -5.04 32.59 3.01
C GLY A 99 -6.06 31.49 3.31
N SER A 100 -7.26 31.59 2.76
CA SER A 100 -8.29 30.55 2.87
C SER A 100 -8.10 29.51 1.76
N SER A 101 -7.29 28.49 2.05
CA SER A 101 -7.19 27.26 1.25
C SER A 101 -7.85 26.12 2.02
N THR A 102 -8.98 25.63 1.53
CA THR A 102 -9.67 24.45 2.03
C THR A 102 -9.00 23.17 1.52
N GLU A 103 -7.79 22.87 2.01
CA GLU A 103 -7.15 21.58 1.84
C GLU A 103 -6.50 21.21 3.17
N THR A 104 -7.30 20.70 4.11
CA THR A 104 -6.74 20.17 5.36
C THR A 104 -5.93 18.93 5.03
N GLU A 105 -4.61 19.11 4.89
CA GLU A 105 -3.57 18.08 4.87
C GLU A 105 -3.66 17.22 6.15
N THR A 106 -4.56 16.23 6.16
CA THR A 106 -4.65 15.26 7.27
C THR A 106 -3.75 14.04 7.07
N HIS A 107 -2.86 14.05 6.07
CA HIS A 107 -1.95 12.95 5.73
C HIS A 107 -1.02 12.51 6.87
N GLY A 108 -0.84 13.34 7.91
CA GLY A 108 -0.12 12.97 9.13
C GLY A 108 -0.88 12.06 10.10
N THR A 109 -2.21 11.94 9.94
CA THR A 109 -3.08 11.24 10.90
C THR A 109 -3.65 9.92 10.39
N GLU A 110 -3.47 9.58 9.12
CA GLU A 110 -3.98 8.34 8.55
C GLU A 110 -3.29 7.12 9.19
N LEU A 111 -4.06 6.14 9.68
CA LEU A 111 -3.52 4.90 10.26
C LEU A 111 -3.62 3.73 9.29
N PHE A 112 -4.80 3.47 8.74
CA PHE A 112 -5.05 2.31 7.86
C PHE A 112 -6.37 2.38 7.09
N TRP A 113 -6.49 1.53 6.06
CA TRP A 113 -7.75 1.22 5.38
C TRP A 113 -8.44 0.04 6.05
N LEU A 114 -9.69 0.25 6.46
CA LEU A 114 -10.60 -0.78 6.96
C LEU A 114 -11.45 -1.28 5.80
N ASP A 115 -11.17 -2.50 5.35
CA ASP A 115 -12.01 -3.20 4.39
C ASP A 115 -12.96 -4.14 5.13
N TYR A 116 -14.25 -4.01 4.84
CA TYR A 116 -15.29 -4.90 5.33
C TYR A 116 -15.96 -5.58 4.15
N GLN A 117 -16.02 -6.90 4.18
CA GLN A 117 -16.73 -7.72 3.19
C GLN A 117 -18.04 -8.20 3.79
N ALA A 118 -19.15 -7.82 3.17
CA ALA A 118 -20.48 -8.30 3.52
C ALA A 118 -20.73 -9.70 2.94
N ASP A 119 -21.77 -10.37 3.44
CA ASP A 119 -22.20 -11.69 2.95
C ASP A 119 -22.65 -11.65 1.47
N SER A 120 -23.04 -10.48 0.96
CA SER A 120 -23.32 -10.23 -0.45
C SER A 120 -22.07 -10.24 -1.34
N GLY A 121 -20.87 -10.34 -0.75
CA GLY A 121 -19.59 -10.19 -1.44
C GLY A 121 -19.20 -8.74 -1.72
N THR A 122 -20.01 -7.76 -1.29
CA THR A 122 -19.69 -6.33 -1.43
C THR A 122 -18.60 -5.94 -0.44
N ILE A 123 -17.55 -5.29 -0.93
CA ILE A 123 -16.46 -4.77 -0.09
C ILE A 123 -16.62 -3.27 0.09
N THR A 124 -16.69 -2.82 1.34
CA THR A 124 -16.71 -1.40 1.72
C THR A 124 -15.41 -1.02 2.42
N SER A 125 -14.70 -0.03 1.87
CA SER A 125 -13.43 0.48 2.39
C SER A 125 -13.60 1.80 3.12
N PHE A 126 -12.95 1.96 4.27
CA PHE A 126 -12.95 3.18 5.07
C PHE A 126 -11.54 3.58 5.49
N LEU A 127 -11.15 4.83 5.24
CA LEU A 127 -9.90 5.38 5.76
C LEU A 127 -10.04 5.73 7.24
N VAL A 128 -9.18 5.16 8.08
CA VAL A 128 -9.18 5.35 9.54
C VAL A 128 -8.02 6.23 9.95
N HIS A 129 -8.33 7.30 10.70
CA HIS A 129 -7.34 8.24 11.23
C HIS A 129 -7.02 7.97 12.70
N LYS A 130 -5.94 8.59 13.20
CA LYS A 130 -5.44 8.44 14.56
C LYS A 130 -6.45 8.90 15.59
N GLU A 131 -7.15 9.99 15.31
CA GLU A 131 -8.12 10.62 16.23
C GLU A 131 -9.56 10.12 16.05
N ASP A 132 -9.80 9.18 15.12
CA ASP A 132 -11.13 8.65 14.89
C ASP A 132 -11.59 7.78 16.06
N LYS A 133 -12.81 8.05 16.54
CA LYS A 133 -13.44 7.26 17.60
C LYS A 133 -13.97 5.94 17.02
N PRO A 134 -13.66 4.77 17.61
CA PRO A 134 -14.06 3.47 17.06
C PRO A 134 -15.58 3.34 16.94
N LYS A 135 -16.35 3.89 17.89
CA LYS A 135 -17.82 3.94 17.83
C LYS A 135 -18.37 4.61 16.57
N ARG A 136 -17.76 5.73 16.14
CA ARG A 136 -18.17 6.46 14.94
C ARG A 136 -17.83 5.70 13.66
N LEU A 137 -16.70 5.00 13.65
CA LEU A 137 -16.32 4.15 12.52
C LEU A 137 -17.31 2.99 12.36
N VAL A 138 -17.64 2.30 13.46
CA VAL A 138 -18.63 1.20 13.45
C VAL A 138 -19.98 1.68 12.94
N GLN A 139 -20.42 2.87 13.36
CA GLN A 139 -21.67 3.46 12.86
C GLN A 139 -21.62 3.69 11.34
N ARG A 140 -20.53 4.27 10.81
CA ARG A 140 -20.36 4.44 9.36
C ARG A 140 -20.34 3.11 8.60
N VAL A 141 -19.76 2.06 9.18
CA VAL A 141 -19.79 0.73 8.56
C VAL A 141 -21.21 0.15 8.60
N ALA A 142 -21.94 0.32 9.70
CA ALA A 142 -23.31 -0.17 9.88
C ALA A 142 -24.35 0.57 9.02
N GLU A 143 -24.08 1.82 8.62
CA GLU A 143 -24.93 2.54 7.66
C GLU A 143 -24.84 1.95 6.25
N LYS A 144 -23.65 1.43 5.87
CA LYS A 144 -23.40 0.85 4.55
C LYS A 144 -23.57 -0.67 4.50
N ASN A 145 -23.62 -1.33 5.66
CA ASN A 145 -23.67 -2.80 5.77
C ASN A 145 -24.68 -3.24 6.83
N ILE A 146 -25.33 -4.38 6.60
CA ILE A 146 -26.27 -4.98 7.55
C ILE A 146 -25.46 -5.64 8.67
N LEU A 147 -25.17 -4.89 9.73
CA LEU A 147 -24.44 -5.38 10.91
C LEU A 147 -25.39 -5.59 12.10
N ASP A 148 -25.40 -6.81 12.63
CA ASP A 148 -26.06 -7.14 13.90
C ASP A 148 -25.37 -6.47 15.10
N SER A 149 -26.09 -6.30 16.22
CA SER A 149 -25.59 -5.69 17.44
C SER A 149 -24.32 -6.38 17.97
N ALA A 150 -24.27 -7.72 17.91
CA ALA A 150 -23.09 -8.47 18.32
C ALA A 150 -21.86 -8.16 17.42
N MET A 151 -22.08 -8.07 16.10
CA MET A 151 -21.03 -7.74 15.13
C MET A 151 -20.51 -6.31 15.31
N ARG A 152 -21.39 -5.36 15.64
CA ARG A 152 -20.99 -3.97 15.93
C ARG A 152 -20.07 -3.90 17.14
N ALA A 153 -20.40 -4.60 18.23
CA ALA A 153 -19.55 -4.66 19.42
C ALA A 153 -18.20 -5.36 19.13
N ALA A 154 -18.22 -6.45 18.37
CA ALA A 154 -17.01 -7.14 17.95
C ALA A 154 -16.11 -6.24 17.08
N LEU A 155 -16.68 -5.51 16.12
CA LEU A 155 -15.97 -4.56 15.27
C LEU A 155 -15.37 -3.41 16.09
N GLU A 156 -16.12 -2.87 17.06
CA GLU A 156 -15.64 -1.80 17.95
C GLU A 156 -14.39 -2.25 18.73
N THR A 157 -14.45 -3.44 19.35
CA THR A 157 -13.31 -3.96 20.13
C THR A 157 -12.10 -4.22 19.24
N ARG A 158 -12.31 -4.73 18.02
CA ARG A 158 -11.25 -4.98 17.05
C ARG A 158 -10.61 -3.68 16.56
N LEU A 159 -11.41 -2.67 16.22
CA LEU A 159 -10.92 -1.36 15.80
C LEU A 159 -10.13 -0.67 16.90
N ARG A 160 -10.60 -0.73 18.15
CA ARG A 160 -9.86 -0.19 19.29
C ARG A 160 -8.48 -0.81 19.43
N LYS A 161 -8.39 -2.15 19.38
CA LYS A 161 -7.11 -2.88 19.45
C LYS A 161 -6.19 -2.54 18.28
N GLU A 162 -6.73 -2.44 17.06
CA GLU A 162 -5.91 -2.16 15.87
C GLU A 162 -5.40 -0.71 15.84
N ILE A 163 -6.23 0.26 16.26
CA ILE A 163 -5.84 1.67 16.40
C ILE A 163 -4.73 1.80 17.46
N GLU A 164 -4.90 1.20 18.64
CA GLU A 164 -3.91 1.25 19.71
C GLU A 164 -2.57 0.61 19.29
N LYS A 165 -2.63 -0.57 18.66
CA LYS A 165 -1.46 -1.27 18.12
C LYS A 165 -0.67 -0.44 17.10
N ARG A 166 -1.36 0.37 16.28
CA ARG A 166 -0.73 1.22 15.27
C ARG A 166 -0.32 2.59 15.81
N ARG A 167 -0.98 3.09 16.86
CA ARG A 167 -0.62 4.35 17.55
C ARG A 167 0.78 4.31 18.16
N GLY A 168 1.24 3.17 18.68
CA GLY A 168 2.53 3.03 19.36
C GLY A 168 3.74 2.67 18.48
N LYS A 169 3.55 2.54 17.15
CA LYS A 169 4.60 2.09 16.22
C LYS A 169 5.15 3.19 15.30
N ARG A 170 4.78 4.45 15.53
CA ARG A 170 5.30 5.62 14.78
C ARG A 170 6.20 6.44 15.66
#